data_AF-A0A8T3VRV6-F1
#
_entry.id   AF-A0A8T3VRV6-F1
#
_cell.length_a   1.000
_cell.length_b   1.000
_cell.length_c   1.000
_cell.angle_alpha   90.00
_cell.angle_beta   90.00
_cell.angle_gamma   90.00
#
_symmetry.space_group_name_H-M   'P 1'
#
loop_
_entity.id
_entity.type
_entity.pdbx_description
1 polymer ?
#
loop_
_entity_poly.entity_id
_entity_poly.type
_entity_poly.pdbx_seq_one_letter_code
_entity_poly.pdbx_strand_id
1 'polypeptide(L)'
;MRSNTSTILATIQSRDLVKYYKNDSQYIVTLLGKDGKAVGAGETVKFNINGVFYERQTNASGQAKLSINLLPGNYIITAEYNDCAVSNN
;
A
#
# COMPACT_ATOMS: atom_id res chain seq x y z
N MET A 1 -4.67 33.87 -14.99
CA MET A 1 -4.90 32.74 -14.07
C MET A 1 -4.43 31.48 -14.78
N ARG A 2 -3.36 30.83 -14.31
CA ARG A 2 -2.98 29.49 -14.78
C ARG A 2 -3.74 28.51 -13.90
N SER A 3 -4.72 27.82 -14.48
CA SER A 3 -5.36 26.68 -13.84
C SER A 3 -4.33 25.57 -13.77
N ASN A 4 -3.64 25.48 -12.64
CA ASN A 4 -2.85 24.30 -12.32
C ASN A 4 -3.86 23.26 -11.81
N THR A 5 -4.34 22.39 -12.69
CA THR A 5 -4.91 21.11 -12.26
C THR A 5 -3.76 20.27 -11.71
N SER A 6 -3.31 20.61 -10.49
CA SER A 6 -2.40 19.79 -9.74
C SER A 6 -3.10 18.46 -9.49
N THR A 7 -2.68 17.42 -10.21
CA THR A 7 -3.11 16.04 -9.94
C THR A 7 -2.71 15.72 -8.51
N ILE A 8 -3.68 15.74 -7.59
CA ILE A 8 -3.44 15.44 -6.18
C ILE A 8 -3.29 13.93 -6.05
N LEU A 9 -2.07 13.46 -5.81
CA LEU A 9 -1.68 12.06 -5.67
C LEU A 9 -2.08 11.57 -4.26
N ALA A 10 -2.82 10.47 -4.17
CA ALA A 10 -3.04 9.78 -2.90
C ALA A 10 -1.68 9.39 -2.31
N THR A 11 -1.50 9.52 -0.99
CA THR A 11 -0.22 9.16 -0.35
C THR A 11 -0.34 7.76 0.25
N ILE A 12 0.50 6.85 -0.22
CA ILE A 12 0.64 5.50 0.35
C ILE A 12 1.82 5.54 1.31
N GLN A 13 1.56 5.32 2.60
CA GLN A 13 2.63 5.16 3.58
C GLN A 13 2.92 3.67 3.78
N SER A 14 4.14 3.25 3.42
CA SER A 14 4.70 1.94 3.74
C SER A 14 5.85 2.07 4.74
N ARG A 15 6.10 1.01 5.51
CA ARG A 15 7.29 0.87 6.33
C ARG A 15 8.02 -0.40 5.91
N ASP A 16 9.34 -0.38 5.99
CA ASP A 16 10.16 -1.55 5.67
C ASP A 16 9.84 -2.68 6.66
N LEU A 17 9.50 -3.83 6.11
CA LEU A 17 9.12 -5.00 6.88
C LEU A 17 10.24 -6.03 6.82
N VAL A 18 11.05 -6.10 7.87
CA VAL A 18 11.98 -7.23 8.08
C VAL A 18 11.18 -8.41 8.62
N LYS A 19 10.91 -9.42 7.77
CA LYS A 19 10.17 -10.63 8.17
C LYS A 19 11.13 -11.77 8.51
N TYR A 20 10.94 -12.37 9.69
CA TYR A 20 11.51 -13.66 10.04
C TYR A 20 10.56 -14.79 9.62
N TYR A 21 11.10 -15.92 9.18
CA TYR A 21 10.34 -17.11 8.77
C TYR A 21 9.28 -17.49 9.83
N LYS A 22 8.03 -17.77 9.40
CA LYS A 22 6.87 -18.13 10.26
C LYS A 22 6.33 -17.04 11.20
N ASN A 23 6.70 -15.78 11.01
CA ASN A 23 6.09 -14.67 11.73
C ASN A 23 4.76 -14.25 11.06
N ASP A 24 3.69 -14.04 11.84
CA ASP A 24 2.38 -13.48 11.39
C ASP A 24 2.45 -12.03 10.90
N SER A 25 3.64 -11.50 10.61
CA SER A 25 3.86 -10.14 10.14
C SER A 25 3.06 -9.87 8.88
N GLN A 26 2.14 -8.93 9.02
CA GLN A 26 1.30 -8.37 7.97
C GLN A 26 1.97 -7.11 7.44
N TYR A 27 2.00 -6.98 6.11
CA TYR A 27 2.35 -5.71 5.48
C TYR A 27 1.10 -4.84 5.46
N ILE A 28 1.20 -3.64 6.04
CA ILE A 28 0.08 -2.73 6.19
C ILE A 28 0.45 -1.43 5.49
N VAL A 29 -0.42 -0.98 4.60
CA VAL A 29 -0.35 0.36 4.02
C VAL A 29 -1.55 1.16 4.46
N THR A 30 -1.32 2.43 4.78
CA THR A 30 -2.40 3.36 5.06
C THR A 30 -2.57 4.25 3.85
N LEU A 31 -3.79 4.27 3.33
CA LEU A 31 -4.15 5.06 2.18
C LEU A 31 -4.79 6.38 2.64
N LEU A 32 -4.11 7.47 2.33
CA LEU A 32 -4.56 8.81 2.62
C LEU A 32 -5.10 9.48 1.36
N GLY A 33 -6.28 10.07 1.49
CA GLY A 33 -6.94 10.85 0.46
C GLY A 33 -6.30 12.23 0.28
N LYS A 34 -6.89 13.00 -0.63
CA LYS A 34 -6.39 14.33 -1.07
C LYS A 34 -6.34 15.37 0.06
N ASP A 35 -7.07 15.15 1.13
CA ASP A 35 -7.15 15.99 2.33
C ASP A 35 -6.18 15.55 3.44
N GLY A 36 -5.35 14.53 3.18
CA GLY A 36 -4.47 13.93 4.18
C GLY A 36 -5.19 13.03 5.18
N LYS A 37 -6.49 12.78 5.03
CA LYS A 37 -7.26 11.86 5.88
C LYS A 37 -7.32 10.47 5.28
N ALA A 38 -7.57 9.47 6.11
CA ALA A 38 -7.81 8.12 5.64
C ALA A 38 -9.00 8.05 4.68
N VAL A 39 -8.84 7.36 3.55
CA VAL A 39 -9.88 7.22 2.51
C VAL A 39 -11.11 6.41 2.95
N GLY A 40 -11.08 5.79 4.14
CA GLY A 40 -12.16 4.93 4.63
C GLY A 40 -12.06 3.50 4.10
N ALA A 41 -13.13 2.72 4.28
CA ALA A 41 -13.18 1.29 3.94
C ALA A 41 -13.61 1.05 2.48
N GLY A 42 -13.13 -0.05 1.90
CA GLY A 42 -13.58 -0.53 0.58
C GLY A 42 -12.76 -0.05 -0.60
N GLU A 43 -11.71 0.74 -0.39
CA GLU A 43 -10.79 1.16 -1.45
C GLU A 43 -9.81 0.03 -1.77
N THR A 44 -9.71 -0.34 -3.06
CA THR A 44 -8.84 -1.46 -3.49
C THR A 44 -7.41 -0.99 -3.71
N VAL A 45 -6.49 -1.52 -2.92
CA VAL A 45 -5.04 -1.36 -3.09
C VAL A 45 -4.48 -2.62 -3.74
N LYS A 46 -3.68 -2.43 -4.79
CA LYS A 46 -3.00 -3.52 -5.51
C LYS A 46 -1.56 -3.61 -5.05
N PHE A 47 -1.17 -4.74 -4.52
CA PHE A 47 0.19 -5.04 -4.11
C PHE A 47 0.86 -5.89 -5.19
N ASN A 48 2.12 -5.62 -5.46
CA ASN A 48 2.98 -6.43 -6.31
C ASN A 48 4.17 -6.91 -5.49
N ILE A 49 4.40 -8.22 -5.47
CA ILE A 49 5.57 -8.84 -4.85
C ILE A 49 6.20 -9.78 -5.88
N ASN A 50 7.42 -9.47 -6.35
CA ASN A 50 8.14 -10.25 -7.37
C ASN A 50 7.30 -10.58 -8.64
N GLY A 51 6.40 -9.68 -9.06
CA GLY A 51 5.54 -9.89 -10.23
C GLY A 51 4.22 -10.60 -9.93
N VAL A 52 3.96 -10.99 -8.69
CA VAL A 52 2.66 -11.54 -8.25
C VAL A 52 1.81 -10.42 -7.66
N PHE A 53 0.60 -10.27 -8.20
CA PHE A 53 -0.33 -9.23 -7.79
C PHE A 53 -1.35 -9.72 -6.75
N TYR A 54 -1.61 -8.90 -5.74
CA TYR A 54 -2.58 -9.14 -4.69
C TYR A 54 -3.46 -7.90 -4.49
N GLU A 55 -4.77 -8.06 -4.50
CA GLU A 55 -5.69 -6.96 -4.20
C GLU A 55 -6.18 -7.06 -2.76
N ARG A 56 -6.17 -5.93 -2.03
CA ARG A 56 -6.75 -5.84 -0.69
C ARG A 56 -7.53 -4.55 -0.57
N GLN A 57 -8.68 -4.65 0.10
CA GLN A 57 -9.50 -3.49 0.40
C GLN A 57 -9.06 -2.84 1.71
N THR A 58 -9.18 -1.52 1.78
CA THR A 58 -8.96 -0.77 3.01
C THR A 58 -10.06 -1.04 4.04
N ASN A 59 -9.72 -0.94 5.33
CA ASN A 59 -10.68 -0.91 6.43
C ASN A 59 -11.16 0.52 6.72
N ALA A 60 -12.02 0.71 7.74
CA ALA A 60 -12.55 2.02 8.11
C ALA A 60 -11.49 3.09 8.46
N SER A 61 -10.26 2.66 8.77
CA SER A 61 -9.12 3.54 9.02
C SER A 61 -8.25 3.77 7.78
N GLY A 62 -8.70 3.38 6.59
CA GLY A 62 -7.94 3.49 5.33
C GLY A 62 -6.77 2.51 5.22
N GLN A 63 -6.73 1.46 6.04
CA GLN A 63 -5.61 0.51 6.05
C GLN A 63 -5.91 -0.73 5.21
N ALA A 64 -5.05 -1.03 4.24
CA ALA A 64 -5.06 -2.29 3.50
C ALA A 64 -3.96 -3.22 4.05
N LYS A 65 -4.34 -4.47 4.37
CA LYS A 65 -3.44 -5.45 5.00
C LYS A 65 -3.19 -6.64 4.08
N LEU A 66 -1.91 -6.95 3.85
CA LEU A 66 -1.48 -8.11 3.09
C LEU A 66 -0.72 -9.09 4.00
N SER A 67 -1.27 -10.28 4.17
CA SER A 67 -0.55 -11.40 4.79
C SER A 67 0.44 -11.99 3.79
N ILE A 68 1.72 -12.04 4.17
CA ILE A 68 2.81 -12.52 3.31
C ILE A 68 3.27 -13.90 3.80
N ASN A 69 3.08 -14.93 2.98
CA ASN A 69 3.49 -16.31 3.28
C ASN A 69 4.59 -16.76 2.31
N LEU A 70 5.66 -15.97 2.20
CA LEU A 70 6.81 -16.25 1.35
C LEU A 70 7.95 -16.89 2.16
N LEU A 71 8.84 -17.61 1.47
CA LEU A 71 10.09 -18.11 2.04
C LEU A 71 10.97 -16.94 2.51
N PRO A 72 11.96 -17.17 3.39
CA PRO A 72 12.88 -16.11 3.79
C PRO A 72 13.66 -15.57 2.59
N GLY A 73 13.73 -14.25 2.49
CA GLY A 73 14.40 -13.56 1.38
C GLY A 73 14.13 -12.06 1.44
N ASN A 74 14.83 -11.31 0.59
CA ASN A 74 14.58 -9.88 0.40
C ASN A 74 13.55 -9.71 -0.72
N TYR A 75 12.45 -9.05 -0.41
CA TYR A 75 11.35 -8.82 -1.35
C TYR A 75 11.06 -7.33 -1.40
N ILE A 76 10.95 -6.79 -2.62
CA ILE A 76 10.42 -5.46 -2.85
C ILE A 76 8.90 -5.60 -3.00
N ILE A 77 8.16 -4.82 -2.21
CA ILE A 77 6.70 -4.80 -2.25
C ILE A 77 6.26 -3.43 -2.76
N THR A 78 5.61 -3.40 -3.91
CA THR A 78 4.97 -2.19 -4.43
C THR A 78 3.50 -2.21 -4.07
N ALA A 79 2.97 -1.11 -3.54
CA ALA A 79 1.55 -0.87 -3.37
C ALA A 79 1.10 0.22 -4.34
N GLU A 80 0.03 -0.05 -5.07
CA GLU A 80 -0.52 0.78 -6.14
C GLU A 80 -1.99 1.15 -5.84
N TYR A 81 -2.34 2.41 -6.02
CA TYR A 81 -3.70 2.94 -5.89
C TYR A 81 -3.89 4.20 -6.75
N ASN A 82 -4.89 4.22 -7.64
CA ASN A 82 -5.31 5.38 -8.45
C ASN A 82 -4.13 6.23 -8.98
N ASP A 83 -3.20 5.59 -9.69
CA ASP A 83 -1.98 6.18 -10.28
C ASP A 83 -0.83 6.52 -9.33
N CYS A 84 -0.97 6.28 -8.02
CA CYS A 84 0.15 6.33 -7.07
C CYS A 84 0.71 4.93 -6.85
N ALA A 85 2.04 4.79 -6.89
CA ALA A 85 2.74 3.58 -6.52
C ALA A 85 3.83 3.91 -5.49
N VAL A 86 3.92 3.12 -4.43
CA VAL A 86 4.96 3.23 -3.39
C VAL A 86 5.54 1.85 -3.13
N SER A 87 6.86 1.74 -3.18
CA SER A 87 7.60 0.53 -2.80
C SER A 87 8.22 0.68 -1.41
N ASN A 88 8.41 -0.42 -0.68
CA ASN A 88 9.35 -0.41 0.45
C ASN A 88 10.80 -0.31 -0.06
N ASN A 89 11.74 0.15 0.78
CA ASN A 89 13.16 0.28 0.43
C ASN A 89 14.04 -0.55 1.36
#